data_AF-B7N6L9-F1
#
_entry.id   AF-B7N6L9-F1
#
_cell.length_a   1.000
_cell.length_b   1.000
_cell.length_c   1.000
_cell.angle_alpha   90.00
_cell.angle_beta   90.00
_cell.angle_gamma   90.00
#
_symmetry.space_group_name_H-M   'P 1'
#
loop_
_entity.id
_entity.type
_entity.pdbx_description
1 polymer ?
#
loop_
_entity_poly.entity_id
_entity_poly.type
_entity_poly.pdbx_seq_one_letter_code
_entity_poly.pdbx_strand_id
1 'polypeptide(L)' 'MILPGDRLLLAGHDFLVTAVGKGAQQALFELGHLTLVFNGDLNPCHVGAVHLSGPVPNLRDLHGNLVIEEGRP' A
#
# COMPACT_ATOMS: atom_id res chain seq x y z
N MET A 1 11.29 -2.50 -4.31
CA MET A 1 10.10 -2.45 -5.17
C MET A 1 8.92 -2.94 -4.36
N ILE A 2 7.79 -2.23 -4.39
CA ILE A 2 6.57 -2.67 -3.70
C ILE A 2 5.95 -3.84 -4.46
N LEU A 3 5.74 -4.96 -3.79
CA LEU A 3 5.23 -6.21 -4.35
C LEU A 3 4.08 -6.78 -3.51
N PRO A 4 3.20 -7.59 -4.13
CA PRO A 4 2.32 -8.47 -3.37
C PRO A 4 3.13 -9.34 -2.40
N GLY A 5 2.70 -9.42 -1.14
CA GLY A 5 3.44 -10.09 -0.07
C GLY A 5 4.16 -9.13 0.89
N ASP A 6 4.44 -7.90 0.46
CA ASP A 6 5.05 -6.86 1.31
C ASP A 6 4.10 -6.42 2.43
N ARG A 7 4.67 -5.71 3.40
CA ARG A 7 3.94 -5.15 4.54
C ARG A 7 3.94 -3.63 4.45
N LEU A 8 2.77 -3.04 4.59
CA LEU A 8 2.60 -1.60 4.72
C LEU A 8 2.11 -1.28 6.12
N LEU A 9 2.91 -0.53 6.85
CA LEU A 9 2.62 -0.04 8.19
C LEU A 9 2.09 1.39 8.08
N LEU A 10 0.85 1.59 8.50
CA LEU A 10 0.20 2.91 8.48
C LEU A 10 -0.31 3.23 9.88
N ALA A 11 0.30 4.22 10.53
CA ALA A 11 -0.02 4.61 11.91
C ALA A 11 0.02 3.44 12.92
N GLY A 12 0.98 2.51 12.73
CA GLY A 12 1.12 1.32 13.58
C GLY A 12 0.20 0.14 13.23
N HIS A 13 -0.66 0.29 12.23
CA HIS A 13 -1.45 -0.81 11.68
C HIS A 13 -0.69 -1.50 10.55
N ASP A 14 -0.59 -2.83 10.64
CA ASP A 14 0.03 -3.70 9.62
C ASP A 14 -1.00 -4.13 8.58
N PHE A 15 -0.71 -3.81 7.32
CA PHE A 15 -1.48 -4.24 6.15
C PHE A 15 -0.61 -5.10 5.23
N LEU A 16 -1.10 -6.28 4.85
CA LEU A 16 -0.51 -7.07 3.77
C LEU A 16 -0.84 -6.45 2.41
N VAL A 17 0.16 -6.27 1.56
CA VAL A 17 -0.01 -5.87 0.16
C VAL A 17 -0.50 -7.08 -0.64
N THR A 18 -1.68 -6.97 -1.25
CA THR A 18 -2.30 -8.06 -2.03
C THR A 18 -2.15 -7.89 -3.53
N ALA A 19 -2.06 -6.65 -4.02
CA ALA A 19 -1.83 -6.35 -5.43
C ALA A 19 -1.14 -5.00 -5.61
N VAL A 20 -0.33 -4.87 -6.67
CA VAL A 20 0.38 -3.62 -6.99
C VAL A 20 0.22 -3.31 -8.48
N GLY A 21 -0.25 -2.11 -8.80
CA GLY A 21 -0.30 -1.60 -10.15
C GLY A 21 1.09 -1.27 -10.68
N LYS A 22 1.35 -1.57 -11.95
CA LYS A 22 2.67 -1.40 -12.60
C LYS A 22 3.27 0.02 -12.55
N GLY A 23 2.44 1.04 -12.33
CA GLY A 23 2.83 2.45 -12.22
C GLY A 23 2.87 2.98 -10.79
N ALA A 24 2.52 2.18 -9.77
CA ALA A 24 2.49 2.62 -8.37
C ALA A 24 3.88 3.07 -7.88
N GLN A 25 4.92 2.30 -8.22
CA GLN A 25 6.29 2.64 -7.86
C GLN A 25 6.78 3.93 -8.53
N GLN A 26 6.47 4.11 -9.81
CA GLN A 26 6.84 5.32 -10.53
C GLN A 26 6.13 6.55 -9.93
N ALA A 27 4.83 6.44 -9.65
CA ALA A 27 4.07 7.52 -9.00
C ALA A 27 4.65 7.89 -7.63
N LEU A 28 5.08 6.91 -6.84
CA LEU A 28 5.71 7.16 -5.54
C LEU A 28 7.06 7.90 -5.70
N PHE A 29 7.94 7.44 -6.59
CA PHE A 29 9.27 8.04 -6.72
C PHE A 29 9.28 9.39 -7.43
N GLU A 30 8.42 9.59 -8.42
CA GLU A 30 8.39 10.84 -9.19
C GLU A 30 7.55 11.92 -8.51
N LEU A 31 6.46 11.55 -7.82
CA LEU A 31 5.46 12.50 -7.31
C LEU A 31 5.25 12.41 -5.80
N GLY A 32 5.82 11.41 -5.12
CA GLY A 32 5.49 11.13 -3.72
C GLY A 32 4.05 10.66 -3.52
N HIS A 33 3.41 10.14 -4.57
CA HIS A 33 1.98 9.79 -4.58
C HIS A 33 1.77 8.29 -4.54
N LEU A 34 0.81 7.84 -3.71
CA LEU A 34 0.40 6.45 -3.60
C LEU A 34 -1.11 6.35 -3.40
N THR A 35 -1.79 5.51 -4.17
CA THR A 35 -3.21 5.21 -3.96
C THR A 35 -3.35 3.88 -3.22
N LEU A 36 -3.77 3.94 -1.95
CA LEU A 36 -4.03 2.77 -1.12
C LEU A 36 -5.49 2.33 -1.24
N VAL A 37 -5.72 1.06 -1.54
CA VAL A 37 -7.06 0.46 -1.70
C VAL A 37 -7.26 -0.65 -0.69
N PHE A 38 -8.13 -0.42 0.30
CA PHE A 38 -8.35 -1.35 1.42
C PHE A 38 -9.50 -2.32 1.11
N ASN A 39 -9.27 -3.25 0.18
CA ASN A 39 -10.28 -4.26 -0.19
C ASN A 39 -9.73 -5.69 -0.33
N GLY A 40 -8.41 -5.87 -0.25
CA GLY A 40 -7.75 -7.17 -0.37
C GLY A 40 -7.81 -7.84 -1.74
N ASP A 41 -8.22 -7.14 -2.80
CA ASP A 41 -8.25 -7.74 -4.14
C ASP A 41 -6.83 -8.15 -4.60
N LEU A 42 -6.78 -9.23 -5.38
CA LEU A 42 -5.54 -9.77 -5.95
C LEU A 42 -5.16 -9.14 -7.29
N ASN A 43 -6.01 -8.25 -7.82
CA ASN A 43 -5.77 -7.52 -9.06
C ASN A 43 -5.90 -6.01 -8.81
N PRO A 44 -4.96 -5.19 -9.28
CA PRO A 44 -5.01 -3.76 -9.09
C PRO A 44 -6.12 -3.13 -9.94
N CYS A 45 -6.94 -2.26 -9.36
CA CYS A 45 -8.03 -1.60 -10.07
C CYS A 45 -7.56 -0.53 -11.07
N HIS A 46 -6.34 0.00 -10.89
CA HIS A 46 -5.67 0.88 -11.86
C HIS A 46 -4.15 0.82 -11.71
N VAL A 47 -3.43 1.42 -12.66
CA VAL A 47 -1.96 1.33 -12.76
C VAL A 47 -1.21 1.87 -11.55
N GLY A 48 -1.79 2.78 -10.77
CA GLY A 48 -1.15 3.41 -9.60
C GLY A 48 -1.62 2.87 -8.25
N ALA A 49 -2.46 1.83 -8.24
CA ALA A 49 -3.08 1.32 -7.03
C ALA A 49 -2.17 0.34 -6.28
N VAL A 50 -2.23 0.37 -4.96
CA VAL A 50 -1.71 -0.68 -4.06
C VAL A 50 -2.88 -1.19 -3.23
N HIS A 51 -3.22 -2.46 -3.42
CA HIS A 51 -4.30 -3.10 -2.68
C HIS A 51 -3.77 -3.69 -1.39
N LEU A 52 -4.51 -3.46 -0.31
CA LEU A 52 -4.16 -3.84 1.05
C LEU A 52 -5.27 -4.73 1.63
N SER A 53 -4.88 -5.79 2.34
CA SER A 53 -5.81 -6.61 3.11
C SER A 53 -6.21 -5.88 4.40
N GLY A 54 -7.47 -5.99 4.81
CA GLY A 54 -7.94 -5.46 6.09
C GLY A 54 -8.91 -4.30 5.93
N PRO A 55 -9.40 -3.73 7.05
CA PRO A 55 -10.42 -2.70 7.02
C PRO A 55 -9.84 -1.36 6.54
N VAL A 56 -10.71 -0.50 6.01
CA VAL A 56 -10.38 0.92 5.81
C VAL A 56 -10.10 1.55 7.19
N PRO A 57 -8.91 2.13 7.42
CA PRO A 57 -8.58 2.76 8.69
C PRO A 57 -9.42 4.03 8.92
N ASN A 58 -9.71 4.35 10.17
CA ASN A 58 -10.34 5.63 10.50
C ASN A 58 -9.31 6.75 10.36
N LEU A 59 -9.68 7.85 9.70
CA LEU A 59 -8.78 8.98 9.49
C LEU A 59 -8.23 9.57 10.80
N ARG A 60 -8.99 9.50 11.91
CA ARG A 60 -8.53 10.00 13.22
C ARG A 60 -7.38 9.18 13.79
N ASP A 61 -7.27 7.92 13.40
CA ASP A 61 -6.24 7.00 13.85
C ASP A 61 -4.97 7.12 12.97
N LEU A 62 -5.06 7.79 11.83
CA LEU A 62 -3.96 7.97 10.87
C LEU A 62 -2.99 9.10 11.28
N HIS A 63 -2.27 8.91 12.37
CA HIS A 63 -1.21 9.80 12.83
C HIS A 63 0.15 9.08 12.91
N GLY A 64 1.24 9.83 12.74
CA GLY A 64 2.60 9.27 12.78
C GLY A 64 3.12 8.89 11.39
N ASN A 65 3.59 7.65 11.25
CA ASN A 65 4.38 7.24 10.09
C ASN A 65 3.61 6.35 9.13
N LEU A 66 3.96 6.48 7.85
CA LEU A 66 3.74 5.49 6.80
C LEU A 66 5.08 4.82 6.52
N VAL A 67 5.16 3.50 6.70
CA VAL A 67 6.36 2.70 6.45
C VAL A 67 6.00 1.59 5.48
N ILE A 68 6.84 1.40 4.46
CA ILE A 68 6.71 0.31 3.49
C ILE A 68 7.88 -0.64 3.76
N GLU A 69 7.56 -1.83 4.27
CA GLU A 69 8.53 -2.89 4.52
C GLU A 69 8.50 -3.86 3.35
N GLU A 70 9.50 -3.73 2.48
CA GLU A 70 9.72 -4.67 1.39
C GLU A 70 10.13 -6.03 1.98
N GLY A 71 9.47 -7.10 1.54
CA GLY A 71 9.88 -8.45 1.83
C GLY A 71 11.31 -8.63 1.32
N ARG A 72 12.27 -8.87 2.23
CA ARG A 72 13.63 -9.23 1.82
C ARG A 72 13.56 -10.48 0.93
N PRO A 73 14.39 -10.57 -0.12
CA PRO A 73 14.39 -11.68 -1.06
C PRO A 73 14.64 -13.04 -0.39
#